data_AF-A0A2T2V853-F1
#
_entry.id   AF-A0A2T2V853-F1
#
_cell.length_a   1.000
_cell.length_b   1.000
_cell.length_c   1.000
_cell.angle_alpha   90.00
_cell.angle_beta   90.00
_cell.angle_gamma   90.00
#
_symmetry.space_group_name_H-M   'P 1'
#
loop_
_entity.id
_entity.type
_entity.pdbx_description
1 polymer ?
#
loop_
_entity_poly.entity_id
_entity_poly.type
_entity_poly.pdbx_seq_one_letter_code
_entity_poly.pdbx_strand_id
1 'polypeptide(L)'
;MPTLPSCRSSQAARTTRRLTLRPAARSASSRAFFSREGWDLGERAQALPQGEGAGSREQGPVPEASGDWRWIHTPGHTPGHVSLFRERGDGKRVLLAGDALATMDLDSWATQVTHTQRLSRPPTPFTPDWQAARRSLEQLAALEPTVIGAGHGPPLTASGTAARLRHFVEHRFTPPRRGRYAAAPIEADADTGITYIPPPVDDPLPRRLVAGAVALSGIALGVALLRRRR
;
A
#
# COMPACT_ATOMS: atom_id res chain seq x y z
N MET A 1 42.24 -1.99 -46.29
CA MET A 1 41.09 -1.33 -45.64
C MET A 1 39.80 -1.96 -46.12
N PRO A 2 39.11 -2.77 -45.30
CA PRO A 2 37.75 -3.19 -45.58
C PRO A 2 36.75 -2.39 -44.72
N THR A 3 35.69 -1.99 -45.39
CA THR A 3 34.54 -1.19 -44.93
C THR A 3 33.68 -1.93 -43.90
N LEU A 4 33.33 -1.24 -42.81
CA LEU A 4 32.34 -1.67 -41.81
C LEU A 4 30.91 -1.66 -42.41
N PRO A 5 30.05 -2.65 -42.12
CA PRO A 5 28.64 -2.54 -42.43
C PRO A 5 27.88 -1.77 -41.34
N SER A 6 27.22 -0.72 -41.84
CA SER A 6 26.09 0.04 -41.31
C SER A 6 25.24 -0.66 -40.23
N CYS A 7 25.10 0.05 -39.11
CA CYS A 7 24.16 -0.19 -38.02
C CYS A 7 22.70 -0.16 -38.55
N ARG A 8 22.01 -1.30 -38.54
CA ARG A 8 20.55 -1.35 -38.69
C ARG A 8 19.91 -1.18 -37.32
N SER A 9 19.07 -0.15 -37.20
CA SER A 9 18.18 0.07 -36.08
C SER A 9 17.22 -1.11 -35.93
N SER A 10 17.48 -1.96 -34.94
CA SER A 10 16.50 -2.92 -34.45
C SER A 10 15.49 -2.15 -33.61
N GLN A 11 14.36 -1.74 -34.21
CA GLN A 11 13.16 -1.40 -33.46
C GLN A 11 12.74 -2.64 -32.64
N ALA A 12 13.15 -2.66 -31.37
CA ALA A 12 12.69 -3.65 -30.42
C ALA A 12 11.18 -3.46 -30.24
N ALA A 13 10.41 -4.45 -30.71
CA ALA A 13 8.98 -4.50 -30.57
C ALA A 13 8.61 -4.38 -29.08
N ARG A 14 7.99 -3.25 -28.71
CA ARG A 14 7.39 -3.05 -27.39
C ARG A 14 6.24 -4.04 -27.27
N THR A 15 6.49 -5.14 -26.57
CA THR A 15 5.45 -6.09 -26.22
C THR A 15 4.64 -5.49 -25.10
N THR A 16 3.50 -4.88 -25.43
CA THR A 16 2.49 -4.44 -24.46
C THR A 16 1.91 -5.69 -23.79
N ARG A 17 2.51 -6.13 -22.68
CA ARG A 17 1.97 -7.24 -21.89
C ARG A 17 0.72 -6.78 -21.18
N ARG A 18 -0.42 -7.25 -21.68
CA ARG A 18 -1.75 -7.12 -21.08
C ARG A 18 -1.73 -7.72 -19.67
N LEU A 19 -1.78 -6.87 -18.64
CA LEU A 19 -1.86 -7.31 -17.24
C LEU A 19 -3.28 -7.84 -16.98
N THR A 20 -3.51 -9.11 -17.33
CA THR A 20 -4.78 -9.79 -17.07
C THR A 20 -4.70 -10.49 -15.72
N LEU A 21 -5.18 -9.80 -14.68
CA LEU A 21 -5.37 -10.43 -13.37
C LEU A 21 -6.53 -11.44 -13.48
N ARG A 22 -6.22 -12.74 -13.47
CA ARG A 22 -7.23 -13.79 -13.31
C ARG A 22 -7.75 -13.74 -11.86
N PRO A 23 -9.07 -13.62 -11.63
CA PRO A 23 -9.60 -13.54 -10.27
C PRO A 23 -9.48 -14.90 -9.58
N ALA A 24 -8.77 -14.94 -8.45
CA ALA A 24 -8.82 -16.07 -7.54
C ALA A 24 -10.21 -16.13 -6.87
N ALA A 25 -10.87 -17.28 -6.94
CA ALA A 25 -12.20 -17.48 -6.37
C ALA A 25 -12.17 -17.36 -4.83
N ARG A 26 -12.77 -16.29 -4.27
CA ARG A 26 -13.03 -16.13 -2.83
C ARG A 26 -14.34 -15.39 -2.51
N SER A 27 -14.77 -15.58 -1.26
CA SER A 27 -16.15 -15.50 -0.72
C SER A 27 -16.96 -14.23 -1.06
N ALA A 28 -18.28 -14.38 -1.09
CA ALA A 28 -19.25 -13.47 -1.70
C ALA A 28 -19.45 -12.10 -1.00
N SER A 29 -18.89 -11.89 0.19
CA SER A 29 -19.30 -10.77 1.08
C SER A 29 -18.61 -9.43 0.81
N SER A 30 -17.51 -9.38 0.05
CA SER A 30 -16.79 -8.13 -0.28
C SER A 30 -17.27 -7.45 -1.57
N ARG A 31 -18.28 -8.03 -2.24
CA ARG A 31 -18.75 -7.63 -3.58
C ARG A 31 -19.37 -6.23 -3.67
N ALA A 32 -19.85 -5.68 -2.54
CA ALA A 32 -20.61 -4.44 -2.55
C ALA A 32 -19.75 -3.17 -2.56
N PHE A 33 -18.47 -3.26 -2.20
CA PHE A 33 -17.65 -2.07 -1.92
C PHE A 33 -16.42 -1.89 -2.82
N PHE A 34 -15.99 -2.93 -3.55
CA PHE A 34 -14.81 -2.87 -4.40
C PHE A 34 -15.08 -3.49 -5.76
N SER A 35 -14.77 -2.72 -6.82
CA SER A 35 -14.86 -3.22 -8.20
C SER A 35 -13.98 -4.45 -8.38
N ARG A 36 -14.49 -5.42 -9.15
CA ARG A 36 -13.76 -6.64 -9.54
C ARG A 36 -13.00 -6.46 -10.85
N GLU A 37 -13.23 -5.35 -11.54
CA GLU A 37 -12.62 -5.03 -12.81
C GLU A 37 -11.45 -4.07 -12.57
N GLY A 38 -10.27 -4.47 -13.02
CA GLY A 38 -9.13 -3.57 -13.10
C GLY A 38 -9.42 -2.48 -14.13
N TRP A 39 -8.95 -1.26 -13.85
CA TRP A 39 -9.02 -0.18 -14.82
C TRP A 39 -8.01 -0.46 -15.94
N ASP A 40 -8.48 -0.49 -17.19
CA ASP A 40 -7.57 -0.53 -18.34
C ASP A 40 -6.95 0.85 -18.52
N LEU A 41 -5.71 1.00 -18.05
CA LEU A 41 -4.95 2.23 -18.19
C LEU A 41 -4.36 2.39 -19.60
N GLY A 42 -4.42 1.35 -20.45
CA GLY A 42 -3.89 1.35 -21.80
C GLY A 42 -2.45 1.87 -21.84
N GLU A 43 -2.17 2.77 -22.78
CA GLU A 43 -0.87 3.42 -22.94
C GLU A 43 -0.64 4.60 -21.97
N ARG A 44 -1.62 4.93 -21.12
CA ARG A 44 -1.49 6.02 -20.15
C ARG A 44 -0.59 5.65 -18.98
N ALA A 45 -0.41 4.35 -18.72
CA ALA A 45 0.55 3.85 -17.75
C ALA A 45 1.88 3.56 -18.45
N GLN A 46 2.92 4.30 -18.06
CA GLN A 46 4.27 4.12 -18.58
C GLN A 46 5.18 3.59 -17.48
N ALA A 47 6.08 2.67 -17.83
CA ALA A 47 7.07 2.16 -16.89
C ALA A 47 8.06 3.26 -16.48
N LEU A 48 8.42 3.29 -15.20
CA LEU A 48 9.46 4.20 -14.71
C LEU A 48 10.83 3.80 -15.30
N PRO A 49 11.71 4.77 -15.64
CA PRO A 49 13.00 4.48 -16.24
C PRO A 49 13.90 3.66 -15.31
N GLN A 50 14.25 2.43 -15.70
CA GLN A 50 15.02 1.52 -14.84
C GLN A 50 16.55 1.69 -14.94
N GLY A 51 17.04 2.58 -15.81
CA GLY A 51 18.48 2.71 -16.11
C GLY A 51 18.97 1.63 -17.08
N GLU A 52 20.14 1.83 -17.69
CA GLU A 52 20.78 0.82 -18.55
C GLU A 52 21.67 -0.10 -17.70
N GLY A 53 21.45 -1.43 -17.78
CA GLY A 53 22.24 -2.43 -17.06
C GLY A 53 21.40 -3.51 -16.35
N ALA A 54 22.04 -4.58 -15.90
CA ALA A 54 21.40 -5.64 -15.12
C ALA A 54 21.20 -5.16 -13.66
N GLY A 55 20.07 -4.50 -13.41
CA GLY A 55 19.64 -4.06 -12.09
C GLY A 55 18.58 -2.97 -12.23
N SER A 56 17.37 -3.21 -11.73
CA SER A 56 16.33 -2.19 -11.66
C SER A 56 16.78 -1.06 -10.75
N ARG A 57 16.80 0.19 -11.24
CA ARG A 57 16.95 1.36 -10.36
C ARG A 57 15.92 1.32 -9.23
N GLU A 58 16.34 1.65 -8.02
CA GLU A 58 15.44 1.81 -6.86
C GLU A 58 14.90 3.25 -6.74
N GLN A 59 15.42 4.19 -7.53
CA GLN A 59 14.97 5.58 -7.58
C GLN A 59 15.41 6.27 -8.87
N GLY A 60 14.73 7.35 -9.24
CA GLY A 60 15.07 8.12 -10.44
C GLY A 60 14.18 9.35 -10.63
N PRO A 61 14.44 10.18 -11.65
CA PRO A 61 13.57 11.32 -11.96
C PRO A 61 12.19 10.82 -12.41
N VAL A 62 11.14 11.59 -12.08
CA VAL A 62 9.80 11.33 -12.61
C VAL A 62 9.73 11.91 -14.03
N PRO A 63 9.48 11.09 -15.07
CA PRO A 63 9.35 11.60 -16.43
C PRO A 63 8.23 12.65 -16.54
N GLU A 64 8.47 13.70 -17.33
CA GLU A 64 7.48 14.74 -17.66
C GLU A 64 6.96 15.58 -16.46
N ALA A 65 7.41 15.29 -15.24
CA ALA A 65 7.02 16.07 -14.07
C ALA A 65 7.69 17.46 -14.08
N SER A 66 6.91 18.49 -13.74
CA SER A 66 7.45 19.83 -13.52
C SER A 66 8.14 19.90 -12.15
N GLY A 67 9.40 20.35 -12.16
CA GLY A 67 10.27 20.42 -10.99
C GLY A 67 11.04 19.12 -10.73
N ASP A 68 11.99 19.19 -9.79
CA ASP A 68 12.99 18.14 -9.54
C ASP A 68 12.42 16.99 -8.68
N TRP A 69 11.33 16.39 -9.14
CA TRP A 69 10.75 15.21 -8.52
C TRP A 69 11.55 13.95 -8.85
N ARG A 70 11.80 13.14 -7.83
CA ARG A 70 12.25 11.77 -7.97
C ARG A 70 11.24 10.79 -7.40
N TRP A 71 11.06 9.68 -8.10
CA TRP A 71 10.41 8.50 -7.54
C TRP A 71 11.42 7.68 -6.76
N ILE A 72 10.93 6.98 -5.75
CA ILE A 72 11.68 6.08 -4.87
C ILE A 72 10.84 4.83 -4.74
N HIS A 73 11.41 3.67 -5.06
CA HIS A 73 10.75 2.38 -4.87
C HIS A 73 10.59 2.12 -3.38
N THR A 74 9.35 1.92 -2.95
CA THR A 74 8.99 1.77 -1.54
C THR A 74 8.07 0.57 -1.33
N PRO A 75 8.56 -0.67 -1.60
CA PRO A 75 7.76 -1.87 -1.51
C PRO A 75 7.27 -2.13 -0.09
N GLY A 76 6.13 -2.82 0.01
CA GLY A 76 5.59 -3.27 1.30
C GLY A 76 4.09 -3.19 1.34
N HIS A 77 3.53 -2.02 1.05
CA HIS A 77 2.09 -1.85 0.78
C HIS A 77 1.69 -2.57 -0.51
N THR A 78 2.49 -2.42 -1.57
CA THR A 78 2.46 -3.32 -2.72
C THR A 78 3.89 -3.57 -3.19
N PRO A 79 4.17 -4.66 -3.93
CA PRO A 79 5.52 -4.93 -4.44
C PRO A 79 6.08 -3.82 -5.34
N GLY A 80 5.21 -3.16 -6.13
CA GLY A 80 5.57 -2.09 -7.05
C GLY A 80 5.32 -0.68 -6.50
N HIS A 81 5.05 -0.52 -5.21
CA HIS A 81 4.74 0.78 -4.62
C HIS A 81 5.92 1.75 -4.75
N VAL A 82 5.64 3.03 -5.03
CA VAL A 82 6.64 4.10 -5.08
C VAL A 82 6.19 5.31 -4.27
N SER A 83 7.15 6.05 -3.75
CA SER A 83 6.95 7.37 -3.13
C SER A 83 7.64 8.44 -3.98
N LEU A 84 7.14 9.67 -3.93
CA LEU A 84 7.72 10.80 -4.66
C LEU A 84 8.36 11.78 -3.69
N PHE A 85 9.54 12.27 -4.03
CA PHE A 85 10.27 13.22 -3.21
C PHE A 85 10.79 14.36 -4.07
N ARG A 86 10.77 15.58 -3.52
CA ARG A 86 11.51 16.72 -4.07
C ARG A 86 12.06 17.59 -2.97
N GLU A 87 13.17 18.24 -3.28
CA GLU A 87 13.67 19.38 -2.51
C GLU A 87 13.33 20.66 -3.28
N ARG A 88 12.75 21.64 -2.59
CA ARG A 88 12.37 22.92 -3.17
C ARG A 88 13.46 23.95 -2.89
N GLY A 89 13.58 24.95 -3.77
CA GLY A 89 14.51 26.07 -3.58
C GLY A 89 14.29 26.91 -2.31
N ASP A 90 13.13 26.78 -1.65
CA ASP A 90 12.84 27.38 -0.33
C ASP A 90 13.28 26.50 0.86
N GLY A 91 14.07 25.45 0.60
CA GLY A 91 14.58 24.50 1.61
C GLY A 91 13.56 23.46 2.07
N LYS A 92 12.35 23.42 1.50
CA LYS A 92 11.34 22.41 1.86
C LYS A 92 11.63 21.08 1.18
N ARG A 93 11.68 20.01 1.97
CA ARG A 93 11.81 18.62 1.53
C ARG A 93 10.43 17.97 1.57
N VAL A 94 9.80 17.87 0.41
CA VAL A 94 8.42 17.41 0.25
C VAL A 94 8.43 15.93 -0.12
N LEU A 95 7.84 15.11 0.75
CA LEU A 95 7.61 13.69 0.54
C LEU A 95 6.13 13.43 0.28
N LEU A 96 5.78 12.88 -0.88
CA LEU A 96 4.52 12.21 -1.13
C LEU A 96 4.75 10.72 -0.89
N ALA A 97 4.44 10.26 0.31
CA ALA A 97 4.72 8.91 0.76
C ALA A 97 3.80 7.86 0.09
N GLY A 98 2.66 8.28 -0.48
CA GLY A 98 1.63 7.34 -0.90
C GLY A 98 1.17 6.50 0.29
N ASP A 99 0.92 5.20 0.07
CA ASP A 99 0.54 4.27 1.12
C ASP A 99 1.74 3.57 1.76
N ALA A 100 2.96 4.12 1.65
CA ALA A 100 4.11 3.64 2.45
C ALA A 100 3.90 3.91 3.96
N LEU A 101 3.16 4.96 4.31
CA LEU A 101 2.69 5.27 5.66
C LEU A 101 1.34 6.01 5.61
N ALA A 102 0.71 6.19 6.77
CA ALA A 102 -0.44 7.06 6.93
C ALA A 102 -0.14 8.18 7.94
N THR A 103 -0.79 9.34 7.79
CA THR A 103 -0.78 10.43 8.78
C THR A 103 -2.05 10.44 9.64
N MET A 104 -2.75 9.30 9.68
CA MET A 104 -3.82 8.98 10.61
C MET A 104 -3.76 7.50 10.98
N ASP A 105 -4.32 7.12 12.13
CA ASP A 105 -4.43 5.71 12.53
C ASP A 105 -5.64 5.06 11.84
N LEU A 106 -5.36 4.16 10.89
CA LEU A 106 -6.38 3.43 10.13
C LEU A 106 -6.92 2.20 10.87
N ASP A 107 -6.30 1.74 11.95
CA ASP A 107 -6.83 0.63 12.75
C ASP A 107 -7.84 1.11 13.80
N SER A 108 -7.93 2.42 14.02
CA SER A 108 -8.82 3.06 14.99
C SER A 108 -10.06 3.61 14.30
N TRP A 109 -11.24 3.06 14.59
CA TRP A 109 -12.52 3.60 14.08
C TRP A 109 -12.70 5.07 14.47
N ALA A 110 -12.26 5.44 15.67
CA ALA A 110 -12.40 6.80 16.17
C ALA A 110 -11.57 7.75 15.29
N THR A 111 -10.34 7.37 14.98
CA THR A 111 -9.44 8.15 14.14
C THR A 111 -9.89 8.19 12.68
N GLN A 112 -10.55 7.14 12.18
CA GLN A 112 -11.19 7.15 10.85
C GLN A 112 -12.32 8.18 10.76
N VAL A 113 -13.04 8.44 11.85
CA VAL A 113 -14.08 9.47 11.89
C VAL A 113 -13.48 10.86 12.14
N THR A 114 -12.61 10.99 13.15
CA THR A 114 -12.07 12.29 13.59
C THR A 114 -10.92 12.80 12.73
N HIS A 115 -10.31 11.94 11.90
CA HIS A 115 -9.12 12.25 11.10
C HIS A 115 -7.96 12.81 11.93
N THR A 116 -7.83 12.35 13.18
CA THR A 116 -6.78 12.82 14.10
C THR A 116 -5.39 12.58 13.51
N GLN A 117 -4.64 13.67 13.31
CA GLN A 117 -3.31 13.61 12.68
C GLN A 117 -2.29 12.89 13.56
N ARG A 118 -1.75 11.78 13.07
CA ARG A 118 -0.68 11.02 13.71
C ARG A 118 0.02 10.12 12.69
N LEU A 119 1.34 10.02 12.77
CA LEU A 119 2.07 9.02 11.99
C LEU A 119 1.62 7.61 12.38
N SER A 120 1.22 6.84 11.38
CA SER A 120 0.83 5.45 11.51
C SER A 120 1.44 4.61 10.38
N ARG A 121 1.44 3.30 10.63
CA ARG A 121 1.88 2.29 9.68
C ARG A 121 0.93 2.25 8.47
N PRO A 122 1.34 1.68 7.33
CA PRO A 122 0.48 1.56 6.16
C PRO A 122 -0.75 0.70 6.44
N PRO A 123 -1.83 0.81 5.63
CA PRO A 123 -3.09 0.11 5.86
C PRO A 123 -2.91 -1.40 6.04
N THR A 124 -3.35 -1.93 7.20
CA THR A 124 -3.18 -3.36 7.55
C THR A 124 -3.72 -4.35 6.51
N PRO A 125 -4.96 -4.21 5.99
CA PRO A 125 -5.52 -5.20 5.09
C PRO A 125 -4.78 -5.31 3.75
N PHE A 126 -4.02 -4.26 3.40
CA PHE A 126 -3.42 -4.06 2.09
C PHE A 126 -1.90 -3.94 2.17
N THR A 127 -1.26 -4.32 3.28
CA THR A 127 0.21 -4.34 3.39
C THR A 127 0.68 -5.79 3.52
N PRO A 128 1.05 -6.43 2.39
CA PRO A 128 1.48 -7.81 2.38
C PRO A 128 2.91 -8.03 2.85
N ASP A 129 3.83 -7.06 2.78
CA ASP A 129 5.20 -7.23 3.26
C ASP A 129 5.60 -6.14 4.27
N TRP A 130 5.54 -6.49 5.55
CA TRP A 130 5.85 -5.59 6.66
C TRP A 130 7.35 -5.32 6.83
N GLN A 131 8.21 -6.24 6.39
CA GLN A 131 9.66 -6.04 6.46
C GLN A 131 10.10 -5.07 5.37
N ALA A 132 9.61 -5.25 4.14
CA ALA A 132 9.82 -4.29 3.06
C ALA A 132 9.25 -2.92 3.43
N ALA A 133 8.01 -2.85 3.96
CA ALA A 133 7.41 -1.60 4.38
C ALA A 133 8.27 -0.84 5.41
N ARG A 134 8.86 -1.55 6.38
CA ARG A 134 9.78 -0.95 7.36
C ARG A 134 11.03 -0.40 6.68
N ARG A 135 11.70 -1.18 5.84
CA ARG A 135 12.91 -0.74 5.11
C ARG A 135 12.64 0.48 4.24
N SER A 136 11.50 0.50 3.55
CA SER A 136 11.07 1.65 2.78
C SER A 136 10.85 2.88 3.65
N LEU A 137 10.27 2.73 4.84
CA LEU A 137 10.13 3.85 5.77
C LEU A 137 11.46 4.34 6.34
N GLU A 138 12.41 3.45 6.58
CA GLU A 138 13.78 3.82 6.98
C GLU A 138 14.45 4.66 5.88
N GLN A 139 14.33 4.26 4.61
CA GLN A 139 14.81 5.03 3.45
C GLN A 139 14.13 6.40 3.38
N LEU A 140 12.80 6.46 3.54
CA LEU A 140 12.06 7.73 3.50
C LEU A 140 12.39 8.65 4.67
N ALA A 141 12.63 8.11 5.86
CA ALA A 141 13.03 8.87 7.04
C ALA A 141 14.42 9.50 6.87
N ALA A 142 15.34 8.81 6.19
CA ALA A 142 16.67 9.32 5.88
C ALA A 142 16.68 10.55 4.95
N LEU A 143 15.57 10.79 4.23
CA LEU A 143 15.39 12.00 3.40
C LEU A 143 15.08 13.25 4.23
N GLU A 144 14.85 13.07 5.53
CA GLU A 144 14.50 14.13 6.48
C GLU A 144 13.39 15.07 5.99
N PRO A 145 12.23 14.56 5.57
CA PRO A 145 11.17 15.38 4.99
C PRO A 145 10.65 16.41 5.99
N THR A 146 10.40 17.62 5.49
CA THR A 146 9.77 18.70 6.27
C THR A 146 8.28 18.81 5.99
N VAL A 147 7.82 18.21 4.89
CA VAL A 147 6.40 18.06 4.53
C VAL A 147 6.14 16.62 4.10
N ILE A 148 5.12 15.98 4.67
CA ILE A 148 4.70 14.63 4.31
C ILE A 148 3.23 14.64 3.88
N GLY A 149 2.97 14.26 2.64
CA GLY A 149 1.64 13.84 2.17
C GLY A 149 1.58 12.31 2.12
N ALA A 150 0.69 11.71 2.90
CA ALA A 150 0.43 10.27 2.89
C ALA A 150 -0.84 9.96 2.09
N GLY A 151 -1.03 8.69 1.71
CA GLY A 151 -2.24 8.22 1.02
C GLY A 151 -3.51 8.37 1.88
N HIS A 152 -3.33 8.39 3.20
CA HIS A 152 -4.41 8.62 4.16
C HIS A 152 -4.00 9.60 5.27
N GLY A 153 -4.96 10.42 5.69
CA GLY A 153 -4.82 11.40 6.75
C GLY A 153 -4.39 12.79 6.26
N PRO A 154 -4.41 13.79 7.15
CA PRO A 154 -4.04 15.16 6.79
C PRO A 154 -2.52 15.31 6.59
N PRO A 155 -2.05 16.16 5.66
CA PRO A 155 -0.62 16.39 5.45
C PRO A 155 0.12 16.87 6.70
N LEU A 156 1.32 16.35 6.93
CA LEU A 156 2.17 16.71 8.07
C LEU A 156 3.17 17.78 7.66
N THR A 157 3.03 18.99 8.22
CA THR A 157 3.87 20.17 7.89
C THR A 157 4.48 20.84 9.12
N ALA A 158 4.31 20.25 10.30
CA ALA A 158 4.77 20.83 11.55
C ALA A 158 6.31 20.85 11.65
N SER A 159 6.84 21.75 12.49
CA SER A 159 8.25 21.71 12.87
C SER A 159 8.62 20.35 13.46
N GLY A 160 9.84 19.88 13.17
CA GLY A 160 10.31 18.57 13.63
C GLY A 160 9.69 17.36 12.91
N THR A 161 8.98 17.54 11.78
CA THR A 161 8.41 16.43 10.99
C THR A 161 9.43 15.33 10.68
N ALA A 162 10.65 15.69 10.27
CA ALA A 162 11.73 14.73 10.03
C ALA A 162 12.09 13.91 11.28
N ALA A 163 12.24 14.55 12.43
CA ALA A 163 12.54 13.87 13.70
C ALA A 163 11.37 12.96 14.15
N ARG A 164 10.13 13.42 13.96
CA ARG A 164 8.92 12.62 14.26
C ARG A 164 8.83 11.38 13.41
N LEU A 165 9.14 11.47 12.11
CA LEU A 165 9.15 10.31 11.21
C LEU A 165 10.23 9.32 11.63
N ARG A 166 11.46 9.79 11.87
CA ARG A 166 12.57 8.95 12.33
C ARG A 166 12.23 8.19 13.62
N HIS A 167 11.78 8.92 14.64
CA HIS A 167 11.34 8.32 15.90
C HIS A 167 10.19 7.33 15.71
N PHE A 168 9.24 7.61 14.80
CA PHE A 168 8.17 6.67 14.49
C PHE A 168 8.72 5.35 13.93
N VAL A 169 9.63 5.42 12.95
CA VAL A 169 10.24 4.24 12.33
C VAL A 169 11.06 3.43 13.34
N GLU A 170 11.85 4.09 14.17
CA GLU A 170 12.74 3.45 15.14
C GLU A 170 11.99 2.80 16.31
N HIS A 171 10.92 3.44 16.79
CA HIS A 171 10.34 3.09 18.08
C HIS A 171 8.84 2.75 18.06
N ARG A 172 8.12 3.09 17.00
CA ARG A 172 6.66 2.98 16.96
C ARG A 172 6.11 2.16 15.80
N PHE A 173 6.93 1.85 14.78
CA PHE A 173 6.53 0.97 13.70
C PHE A 173 6.40 -0.46 14.22
N THR A 174 5.17 -0.93 14.33
CA THR A 174 4.85 -2.27 14.81
C THR A 174 3.94 -2.97 13.81
N PRO A 175 4.41 -4.02 13.12
CA PRO A 175 3.56 -4.87 12.29
C PRO A 175 2.40 -5.49 13.08
N PRO A 176 1.28 -5.83 12.42
CA PRO A 176 0.16 -6.47 13.08
C PRO A 176 0.57 -7.85 13.63
N ARG A 177 0.08 -8.19 14.83
CA ARG A 177 0.38 -9.49 15.46
C ARG A 177 -0.39 -10.67 14.86
N ARG A 178 -1.47 -10.38 14.13
CA ARG A 178 -2.40 -11.37 13.56
C ARG A 178 -2.90 -10.86 12.21
N GLY A 179 -3.35 -11.78 11.36
CA GLY A 179 -3.85 -11.49 10.03
C GLY A 179 -3.07 -12.24 8.97
N ARG A 180 -3.58 -12.22 7.74
CA ARG A 180 -3.09 -13.01 6.62
C ARG A 180 -1.59 -12.83 6.35
N TYR A 181 -1.10 -11.60 6.48
CA TYR A 181 0.28 -11.22 6.15
C TYR A 181 1.15 -10.98 7.39
N ALA A 182 0.67 -11.34 8.59
CA ALA A 182 1.41 -11.10 9.83
C ALA A 182 2.63 -12.03 9.96
N ALA A 183 2.54 -13.25 9.42
CA ALA A 183 3.57 -14.28 9.56
C ALA A 183 4.46 -14.44 8.31
N ALA A 184 3.90 -14.26 7.12
CA ALA A 184 4.61 -14.41 5.85
C ALA A 184 4.09 -13.39 4.84
N PRO A 185 4.97 -12.84 3.98
CA PRO A 185 4.55 -11.93 2.93
C PRO A 185 3.96 -12.67 1.73
N ILE A 186 3.46 -11.90 0.76
CA ILE A 186 3.27 -12.43 -0.59
C ILE A 186 4.63 -12.59 -1.27
N GLU A 187 4.69 -13.46 -2.27
CA GLU A 187 5.80 -13.47 -3.22
C GLU A 187 5.32 -12.89 -4.53
N ALA A 188 6.15 -12.04 -5.12
CA ALA A 188 5.90 -11.42 -6.40
C ALA A 188 7.17 -11.46 -7.24
N ASP A 189 7.00 -11.78 -8.50
CA ASP A 189 8.01 -11.76 -9.54
C ASP A 189 7.73 -10.58 -10.48
N ALA A 190 8.79 -9.95 -10.98
CA ALA A 190 8.66 -8.74 -11.79
C ALA A 190 7.96 -9.00 -13.13
N ASP A 191 8.13 -10.20 -13.70
CA ASP A 191 7.61 -10.55 -15.02
C ASP A 191 6.24 -11.23 -15.00
N THR A 192 5.96 -11.97 -13.93
CA THR A 192 4.76 -12.80 -13.78
C THR A 192 3.78 -12.29 -12.73
N GLY A 193 4.17 -11.30 -11.92
CA GLY A 193 3.33 -10.68 -10.89
C GLY A 193 3.29 -11.51 -9.61
N ILE A 194 2.14 -11.55 -8.94
CA ILE A 194 2.00 -12.27 -7.65
C ILE A 194 2.04 -13.78 -7.91
N THR A 195 3.06 -14.45 -7.37
CA THR A 195 3.28 -15.90 -7.53
C THR A 195 2.77 -16.71 -6.34
N TYR A 196 2.77 -16.12 -5.14
CA TYR A 196 2.27 -16.75 -3.92
C TYR A 196 1.52 -15.76 -3.03
N ILE A 197 0.43 -16.26 -2.44
CA ILE A 197 -0.34 -15.52 -1.43
C ILE A 197 -0.57 -16.45 -0.24
N PRO A 198 -0.20 -16.07 0.99
CA PRO A 198 -0.49 -16.85 2.19
C PRO A 198 -1.97 -17.27 2.27
N PRO A 199 -2.30 -18.43 2.85
CA PRO A 199 -3.69 -18.84 3.04
C PRO A 199 -4.45 -17.82 3.91
N PRO A 200 -5.78 -17.73 3.78
CA PRO A 200 -6.57 -16.86 4.65
C PRO A 200 -6.48 -17.34 6.10
N VAL A 201 -6.56 -16.41 7.05
CA VAL A 201 -6.64 -16.72 8.48
C VAL A 201 -8.12 -16.76 8.89
N ASP A 202 -8.48 -17.68 9.79
CA ASP A 202 -9.83 -17.80 10.31
C ASP A 202 -10.29 -16.52 11.02
N ASP A 203 -11.39 -15.94 10.55
CA ASP A 203 -12.05 -14.82 11.19
C ASP A 203 -13.17 -15.32 12.14
N PRO A 204 -13.10 -15.08 13.45
CA PRO A 204 -14.16 -15.45 14.37
C PRO A 204 -15.37 -14.52 14.34
N LEU A 205 -15.26 -13.33 13.72
CA LEU A 205 -16.31 -12.30 13.74
C LEU A 205 -17.65 -12.82 13.19
N PRO A 206 -17.72 -13.49 12.01
CA PRO A 206 -18.99 -13.99 11.49
C PRO A 206 -19.66 -14.99 12.45
N ARG A 207 -18.87 -15.89 13.05
CA ARG A 207 -19.36 -16.87 14.03
C ARG A 207 -19.90 -16.20 15.29
N ARG A 208 -19.22 -15.15 15.78
CA ARG A 208 -19.64 -14.38 16.95
C ARG A 208 -20.92 -13.58 16.68
N LEU A 209 -21.06 -13.00 15.49
CA LEU A 209 -22.28 -12.29 15.09
C LEU A 209 -23.49 -13.22 15.04
N VAL A 210 -23.33 -14.42 14.47
CA VAL A 210 -24.39 -15.45 14.46
C VAL A 210 -24.77 -15.86 15.88
N ALA A 211 -23.79 -16.16 16.75
CA ALA A 211 -24.05 -16.54 18.14
C ALA A 211 -24.76 -15.43 18.92
N GLY A 212 -24.36 -14.17 18.72
CA GLY A 212 -25.01 -13.01 19.33
C GLY A 212 -26.46 -12.83 18.87
N ALA A 213 -26.73 -12.98 17.57
CA ALA A 213 -28.08 -12.92 17.03
C ALA A 213 -28.98 -14.02 17.61
N VAL A 214 -28.48 -15.26 17.68
CA VAL A 214 -29.22 -16.40 18.28
C VAL A 214 -29.55 -16.13 19.74
N ALA A 215 -28.60 -15.61 20.52
CA ALA A 215 -28.82 -15.27 21.92
C ALA A 215 -29.90 -14.18 22.09
N LEU A 216 -29.86 -13.12 21.29
CA LEU A 216 -30.87 -12.05 21.30
C LEU A 216 -32.26 -12.56 20.90
N SER A 217 -32.36 -13.41 19.87
CA SER A 217 -33.62 -14.04 19.47
C SER A 217 -34.18 -14.94 20.57
N GLY A 218 -33.33 -15.72 21.24
CA GLY A 218 -33.74 -16.56 22.37
C GLY A 218 -34.29 -15.74 23.56
N ILE A 219 -33.63 -14.63 23.90
CA ILE A 219 -34.11 -13.70 24.93
C ILE A 219 -35.46 -13.10 24.52
N ALA A 220 -35.58 -12.61 23.29
CA ALA A 220 -36.83 -12.01 22.80
C ALA A 220 -38.00 -13.00 22.83
N LEU A 221 -37.77 -14.26 22.42
CA LEU A 221 -38.76 -15.33 22.49
C LEU A 221 -39.15 -15.65 23.93
N GLY A 222 -38.17 -15.75 24.85
CA GLY A 222 -38.42 -15.97 26.27
C GLY A 222 -39.28 -14.87 26.90
N VAL A 223 -38.97 -13.59 26.61
CA VAL A 223 -39.78 -12.44 27.06
C VAL A 223 -41.19 -12.49 26.49
N ALA A 224 -41.34 -12.83 25.20
CA ALA A 224 -42.65 -12.96 24.57
C ALA A 224 -43.50 -14.07 25.21
N LEU A 225 -42.88 -15.23 25.52
CA LEU A 225 -43.55 -16.35 26.18
C LEU A 225 -43.96 -16.01 27.62
N LEU A 226 -43.12 -15.30 28.38
CA LEU A 226 -43.44 -14.83 29.73
C LEU A 226 -44.58 -13.81 29.74
N ARG A 227 -44.64 -12.92 28.73
CA ARG A 227 -45.75 -11.97 28.56
C ARG A 227 -47.07 -12.65 28.19
N ARG A 228 -47.04 -13.77 27.47
CA ARG A 228 -48.25 -14.56 27.12
C ARG A 228 -48.80 -15.39 28.29
N ARG A 229 -48.02 -15.60 29.34
CA ARG A 229 -48.43 -16.35 30.55
C ARG A 229 -49.01 -15.47 31.66
N ARG A 230 -49.00 -14.14 31.48
CA ARG A 230 -49.70 -13.18 32.33
C ARG A 230 -50.99 -12.77 31.66
#